data_AF-A0A3B9ZKP3-F1
#
_entry.id   AF-A0A3B9ZKP3-F1
#
_cell.length_a   1.000
_cell.length_b   1.000
_cell.length_c   1.000
_cell.angle_alpha   90.00
_cell.angle_beta   90.00
_cell.angle_gamma   90.00
#
_symmetry.space_group_name_H-M   'P 1'
#
loop_
_entity.id
_entity.type
_entity.pdbx_description
1 polymer ?
#
loop_
_entity_poly.entity_id
_entity_poly.type
_entity_poly.pdbx_seq_one_letter_code
_entity_poly.pdbx_strand_id
1 'polypeptide(L)'
;ITEYLKKTYNLMVGERTAEDIKIKIGSGYPLEEELSMEIRGRDLVAGLPKAIKITSEEIRDALQDPIRAILESVKIVLERTPPELAADLIEHGIMMAGGGSLLRGLDRLISEETGLPVHVA
;
A
#
# COMPACT_ATOMS: atom_id res chain seq x y z
N ILE A 1 -0.14 -9.16 -0.53
CA ILE A 1 -1.35 -9.66 0.20
C ILE A 1 -1.57 -11.16 0.03
N THR A 2 -1.90 -11.70 -1.15
CA THR A 2 -2.15 -13.16 -1.33
C THR A 2 -1.00 -14.03 -0.83
N GLU A 3 0.23 -13.68 -1.22
CA GLU A 3 1.42 -14.41 -0.79
C GLU A 3 1.69 -14.26 0.72
N TYR A 4 1.39 -13.10 1.30
CA TYR A 4 1.48 -12.89 2.75
C TYR A 4 0.55 -13.83 3.50
N LEU A 5 -0.73 -13.88 3.11
CA LEU A 5 -1.73 -14.78 3.73
C LEU A 5 -1.35 -16.26 3.59
N LYS A 6 -0.78 -16.62 2.43
CA LYS A 6 -0.26 -17.97 2.19
C LYS A 6 0.90 -18.31 3.13
N LYS A 7 1.88 -17.42 3.27
CA LYS A 7 3.08 -17.65 4.10
C LYS A 7 2.78 -17.62 5.60
N THR A 8 2.00 -16.63 6.06
CA THR A 8 1.76 -16.38 7.49
C THR A 8 0.67 -17.27 8.06
N TYR A 9 -0.40 -17.53 7.28
CA TYR A 9 -1.60 -18.20 7.78
C TYR A 9 -1.91 -19.55 7.13
N ASN A 10 -1.11 -20.00 6.16
CA ASN A 10 -1.42 -21.11 5.27
C ASN A 10 -2.81 -20.96 4.63
N LEU A 11 -3.24 -19.72 4.36
CA LEU A 11 -4.57 -19.41 3.84
C LEU A 11 -4.48 -18.96 2.39
N MET A 12 -5.20 -19.64 1.51
CA MET A 12 -5.36 -19.25 0.12
C MET A 12 -6.65 -18.44 -0.07
N VAL A 13 -6.51 -17.26 -0.67
CA VAL A 13 -7.62 -16.39 -1.08
C VAL A 13 -7.47 -16.01 -2.56
N GLY A 14 -8.59 -15.73 -3.23
CA GLY A 14 -8.58 -15.25 -4.61
C GLY A 14 -8.21 -13.77 -4.72
N GLU A 15 -7.87 -13.32 -5.93
CA GLU A 15 -7.48 -11.92 -6.21
C GLU A 15 -8.57 -10.93 -5.82
N ARG A 16 -9.85 -11.23 -6.11
CA ARG A 16 -10.97 -10.37 -5.73
C ARG A 16 -11.04 -10.14 -4.21
N THR A 17 -10.79 -11.19 -3.42
CA THR A 17 -10.75 -11.08 -1.95
C THR A 17 -9.54 -10.28 -1.50
N ALA A 18 -8.37 -10.51 -2.11
CA ALA A 18 -7.18 -9.72 -1.80
C ALA A 18 -7.34 -8.24 -2.13
N GLU A 19 -8.04 -7.91 -3.22
CA GLU A 19 -8.36 -6.53 -3.58
C GLU A 19 -9.35 -5.89 -2.60
N ASP A 20 -10.39 -6.61 -2.19
CA ASP A 20 -11.34 -6.14 -1.17
C ASP A 20 -10.64 -5.85 0.17
N ILE A 21 -9.69 -6.71 0.57
CA ILE A 21 -8.83 -6.48 1.74
C ILE A 21 -8.02 -5.20 1.59
N LYS A 22 -7.36 -5.02 0.43
CA LYS A 22 -6.55 -3.82 0.13
C LYS A 22 -7.39 -2.55 0.23
N ILE A 23 -8.59 -2.55 -0.35
CA ILE A 23 -9.47 -1.37 -0.37
C ILE A 23 -10.01 -1.07 1.04
N LYS A 24 -10.44 -2.09 1.79
CA LYS A 24 -11.10 -1.91 3.09
C LYS A 24 -10.14 -1.53 4.21
N ILE A 25 -9.02 -2.24 4.33
CA ILE A 25 -8.09 -2.08 5.46
C ILE A 25 -6.64 -1.83 5.05
N GLY A 26 -6.33 -1.75 3.74
CA GLY A 26 -4.99 -1.42 3.30
C GLY A 26 -4.60 0.02 3.63
N SER A 27 -3.34 0.19 4.00
CA SER A 27 -2.69 1.48 4.24
C SER A 27 -1.25 1.44 3.77
N GLY A 28 -0.73 2.59 3.31
CA GLY A 28 0.69 2.81 3.03
C GLY A 28 1.44 3.43 4.22
N TYR A 29 0.74 3.93 5.23
CA TYR A 29 1.32 4.61 6.38
C TYR A 29 0.57 4.25 7.68
N PRO A 30 1.23 4.32 8.86
CA PRO A 30 0.57 4.21 10.17
C PRO A 30 -0.74 4.98 10.27
N LEU A 31 -1.77 4.30 10.76
CA LEU A 31 -3.08 4.90 11.04
C LEU A 31 -3.14 5.28 12.52
N GLU A 32 -3.91 6.31 12.86
CA GLU A 32 -4.18 6.65 14.26
C GLU A 32 -4.94 5.52 14.96
N GLU A 33 -5.88 4.91 14.25
CA GLU A 33 -6.60 3.71 14.67
C GLU A 33 -6.44 2.62 13.59
N GLU A 34 -5.81 1.51 13.96
CA GLU A 34 -5.64 0.36 13.08
C GLU A 34 -6.99 -0.36 12.87
N LEU A 35 -7.25 -0.73 11.62
CA LEU A 35 -8.45 -1.41 11.18
C LEU A 35 -8.26 -2.92 11.24
N SER A 36 -9.36 -3.67 11.27
CA SER A 36 -9.31 -5.12 11.14
C SER A 36 -10.54 -5.67 10.43
N MET A 37 -10.41 -6.84 9.82
CA MET A 37 -11.53 -7.53 9.19
C MET A 37 -11.39 -9.06 9.28
N GLU A 38 -12.51 -9.77 9.28
CA GLU A 38 -12.53 -11.22 9.11
C GLU A 38 -12.44 -11.56 7.62
N ILE A 39 -11.54 -12.47 7.27
CA ILE A 39 -11.41 -13.00 5.92
C ILE A 39 -11.64 -14.51 5.93
N ARG A 40 -12.24 -15.01 4.86
CA ARG A 40 -12.46 -16.45 4.66
C ARG A 40 -11.70 -16.91 3.43
N GLY A 41 -11.02 -18.04 3.56
CA GLY A 41 -10.24 -18.65 2.51
C GLY A 41 -10.15 -20.16 2.67
N ARG A 42 -9.33 -20.79 1.83
CA ARG A 42 -9.06 -22.23 1.92
C ARG A 42 -7.78 -22.44 2.72
N ASP A 43 -7.86 -23.20 3.81
CA ASP A 43 -6.68 -23.65 4.53
C ASP A 43 -5.89 -24.62 3.64
N LEU A 44 -4.60 -24.35 3.45
CA LEU A 44 -3.71 -25.15 2.60
C LEU A 44 -3.20 -26.42 3.27
N VAL A 45 -3.29 -26.50 4.60
CA VAL A 45 -2.93 -27.70 5.37
C VAL A 45 -4.13 -28.65 5.42
N ALA A 46 -5.29 -28.16 5.86
CA ALA A 46 -6.48 -28.99 6.03
C ALA A 46 -7.32 -29.13 4.76
N GLY A 47 -7.17 -28.23 3.79
CA GLY A 47 -7.97 -28.19 2.56
C GLY A 47 -9.39 -27.64 2.73
N LEU A 48 -9.77 -27.23 3.93
CA LEU A 48 -11.13 -26.80 4.31
C LEU A 48 -11.25 -25.26 4.42
N PRO A 49 -12.48 -24.70 4.38
CA PRO A 49 -12.69 -23.28 4.64
C PRO A 49 -12.24 -22.88 6.05
N LYS A 50 -11.48 -21.80 6.14
CA LYS A 50 -10.99 -21.20 7.40
C LYS A 50 -11.22 -19.71 7.40
N ALA A 51 -11.62 -19.18 8.57
CA ALA A 51 -11.75 -17.76 8.82
C ALA A 51 -10.60 -17.28 9.71
N ILE A 52 -10.00 -16.14 9.38
CA ILE A 52 -9.01 -15.48 10.23
C ILE A 52 -9.33 -13.99 10.34
N LYS A 53 -8.90 -13.36 11.42
CA LYS A 53 -8.93 -11.91 11.57
C LYS A 53 -7.58 -11.36 11.15
N ILE A 54 -7.58 -10.33 10.30
CA ILE A 54 -6.38 -9.62 9.84
C ILE A 54 -6.48 -8.14 10.15
N THR A 55 -5.33 -7.49 10.35
CA THR A 55 -5.22 -6.07 10.70
C THR A 55 -4.63 -5.23 9.57
N SER A 56 -4.85 -3.91 9.59
CA SER A 56 -4.26 -2.99 8.61
C SER A 56 -2.74 -2.92 8.70
N GLU A 57 -2.15 -3.17 9.87
CA GLU A 57 -0.70 -3.29 10.07
C GLU A 57 -0.12 -4.47 9.27
N GLU A 58 -0.70 -5.67 9.41
CA GLU A 58 -0.28 -6.84 8.63
C GLU A 58 -0.45 -6.64 7.12
N ILE A 59 -1.50 -5.91 6.71
CA ILE A 59 -1.70 -5.59 5.29
C ILE A 59 -0.70 -4.55 4.82
N ARG A 60 -0.31 -3.58 5.65
CA ARG A 60 0.78 -2.64 5.36
C ARG A 60 2.10 -3.38 5.13
N ASP A 61 2.44 -4.33 5.99
CA ASP A 61 3.62 -5.19 5.80
C ASP A 61 3.53 -5.97 4.49
N ALA A 62 2.35 -6.53 4.19
CA ALA A 62 2.09 -7.27 2.95
C ALA A 62 2.14 -6.41 1.67
N LEU A 63 2.15 -5.08 1.82
CA LEU A 63 2.22 -4.08 0.74
C LEU A 63 3.57 -3.34 0.71
N GLN A 64 4.48 -3.60 1.65
CA GLN A 64 5.74 -2.86 1.78
C GLN A 64 6.61 -2.95 0.52
N ASP A 65 6.79 -4.14 -0.05
CA ASP A 65 7.59 -4.34 -1.26
C ASP A 65 7.04 -3.57 -2.49
N PRO A 66 5.76 -3.70 -2.88
CA PRO A 66 5.25 -2.93 -4.02
C PRO A 66 5.24 -1.43 -3.76
N ILE A 67 4.99 -0.98 -2.52
CA ILE A 67 5.08 0.44 -2.18
C ILE A 67 6.53 0.95 -2.30
N ARG A 68 7.52 0.19 -1.84
CA ARG A 68 8.94 0.56 -1.98
C ARG A 68 9.34 0.71 -3.45
N ALA A 69 8.87 -0.19 -4.32
CA ALA A 69 9.13 -0.07 -5.76
C ALA A 69 8.54 1.22 -6.38
N ILE A 70 7.37 1.65 -5.91
CA ILE A 70 6.77 2.94 -6.30
C ILE A 70 7.65 4.09 -5.82
N LEU A 71 8.07 4.08 -4.55
CA LEU A 71 8.92 5.12 -3.97
C LEU A 71 10.27 5.23 -4.68
N GLU A 72 10.92 4.10 -4.99
CA GLU A 72 12.17 4.07 -5.75
C GLU A 72 11.99 4.69 -7.13
N SER A 73 10.88 4.38 -7.81
CA SER A 73 10.56 4.96 -9.11
C SER A 73 10.38 6.48 -9.02
N VAL A 74 9.69 6.97 -7.99
CA VAL A 74 9.53 8.41 -7.74
C VAL A 74 10.89 9.08 -7.52
N LYS A 75 11.75 8.51 -6.67
CA LYS A 75 13.09 9.05 -6.38
C LYS A 75 13.97 9.11 -7.64
N ILE A 76 13.96 8.07 -8.47
CA ILE A 76 14.70 8.05 -9.74
C ILE A 76 14.26 9.17 -10.69
N VAL A 77 12.96 9.47 -10.73
CA VAL A 77 12.44 10.58 -11.55
C VAL A 77 12.89 11.93 -11.01
N LEU A 78 12.83 12.13 -9.68
CA LEU A 78 13.29 13.35 -9.03
C LEU A 78 14.79 13.59 -9.24
N GLU A 79 15.62 12.54 -9.12
CA GLU A 79 17.07 12.61 -9.37
C GLU A 79 17.42 13.01 -10.81
N ARG A 80 16.57 12.66 -11.77
CA ARG A 80 16.75 12.98 -13.20
C ARG A 80 16.10 14.31 -13.60
N THR A 81 15.38 14.95 -12.68
CA THR A 81 14.68 16.20 -12.96
C THR A 81 15.71 17.34 -13.08
N PRO A 82 15.73 18.08 -14.20
CA PRO A 82 16.62 19.23 -14.35
C PRO A 82 16.40 20.28 -13.26
N PRO A 83 17.45 21.00 -12.82
CA PRO A 83 17.34 22.02 -11.78
C PRO A 83 16.30 23.10 -12.07
N GLU A 84 16.08 23.43 -13.34
CA GLU A 84 15.11 24.43 -13.79
C GLU A 84 13.66 24.04 -13.44
N LEU A 85 13.37 22.74 -13.31
CA LEU A 85 12.07 22.21 -12.94
C LEU A 85 11.97 21.79 -11.47
N ALA A 86 13.11 21.67 -10.78
CA ALA A 86 13.14 21.30 -9.37
C ALA A 86 12.53 22.39 -8.47
N ALA A 87 12.68 23.67 -8.84
CA ALA A 87 12.04 24.78 -8.14
C ALA A 87 10.51 24.67 -8.18
N ASP A 88 9.94 24.32 -9.34
CA ASP A 88 8.50 24.15 -9.52
C ASP A 88 7.96 22.98 -8.66
N LEU A 89 8.72 21.90 -8.50
CA LEU A 89 8.36 20.77 -7.64
C LEU A 89 8.34 21.13 -6.15
N ILE A 90 9.22 22.03 -5.71
CA ILE A 90 9.21 22.50 -4.31
C ILE A 90 7.95 23.35 -4.05
N GLU A 91 7.53 24.15 -5.02
CA GLU A 91 6.35 25.02 -4.88
C GLU A 91 5.03 24.26 -5.02
N HIS A 92 4.92 23.38 -6.02
CA HIS A 92 3.65 22.73 -6.39
C HIS A 92 3.54 21.26 -5.95
N GLY A 93 4.66 20.61 -5.64
CA GLY A 93 4.69 19.23 -5.17
C GLY A 93 4.39 18.17 -6.23
N ILE A 94 3.98 16.99 -5.76
CA ILE A 94 3.64 15.81 -6.56
C ILE A 94 2.12 15.65 -6.59
N MET A 95 1.54 15.51 -7.77
CA MET A 95 0.13 15.16 -7.96
C MET A 95 -0.03 13.65 -8.17
N MET A 96 -0.78 13.00 -7.28
CA MET A 96 -1.16 11.59 -7.39
C MET A 96 -2.53 11.43 -8.07
N ALA A 97 -2.62 10.46 -8.98
CA ALA A 97 -3.84 10.15 -9.70
C ALA A 97 -4.05 8.63 -9.85
N GLY A 98 -5.28 8.25 -10.21
CA GLY A 98 -5.68 6.87 -10.46
C GLY A 98 -6.03 6.08 -9.19
N GLY A 99 -6.55 4.86 -9.33
CA GLY A 99 -7.09 4.11 -8.18
C GLY A 99 -6.07 3.78 -7.07
N GLY A 100 -4.77 3.74 -7.40
CA GLY A 100 -3.70 3.50 -6.42
C GLY A 100 -3.50 4.65 -5.43
N SER A 101 -3.85 5.89 -5.80
CA SER A 101 -3.74 7.05 -4.91
C SER A 101 -4.72 6.99 -3.74
N LEU A 102 -5.74 6.13 -3.80
CA LEU A 102 -6.74 5.94 -2.76
C LEU A 102 -6.23 5.07 -1.59
N LEU A 103 -5.01 4.53 -1.67
CA LEU A 103 -4.41 3.80 -0.56
C LEU A 103 -4.11 4.76 0.60
N ARG A 104 -4.72 4.49 1.76
CA ARG A 104 -4.64 5.38 2.94
C ARG A 104 -3.20 5.69 3.33
N GLY A 105 -2.86 6.97 3.37
CA GLY A 105 -1.56 7.46 3.82
C GLY A 105 -0.41 7.24 2.82
N LEU A 106 -0.69 6.77 1.61
CA LEU A 106 0.36 6.65 0.59
C LEU A 106 0.94 8.02 0.18
N ASP A 107 0.07 9.04 0.10
CA ASP A 107 0.42 10.44 -0.07
C ASP A 107 1.38 10.94 1.02
N ARG A 108 1.06 10.64 2.29
CA ARG A 108 1.90 11.00 3.44
C ARG A 108 3.26 10.32 3.38
N LEU A 109 3.28 9.02 3.07
CA LEU A 109 4.53 8.28 2.92
C LEU A 109 5.41 8.87 1.82
N ILE A 110 4.84 9.16 0.65
CA ILE A 110 5.59 9.75 -0.46
C ILE A 110 6.11 11.14 -0.06
N SER A 111 5.30 11.94 0.64
CA SER A 111 5.71 13.27 1.10
C SER A 111 6.87 13.20 2.08
N GLU A 112 6.83 12.28 3.05
CA GLU A 112 7.92 12.05 4.00
C GLU A 112 9.21 11.58 3.31
N GLU A 113 9.09 10.66 2.36
CA GLU A 113 10.23 10.06 1.66
C GLU A 113 10.89 10.97 0.61
N THR A 114 10.15 11.95 0.09
CA THR A 114 10.64 12.88 -0.95
C THR A 114 10.91 14.28 -0.41
N GLY A 115 10.34 14.64 0.74
CA GLY A 115 10.38 16.01 1.27
C GLY A 115 9.53 17.01 0.48
N LEU A 116 8.70 16.54 -0.46
CA LEU A 116 7.84 17.39 -1.30
C LEU A 116 6.39 17.33 -0.83
N PRO A 117 5.59 18.40 -1.03
CA PRO A 117 4.14 18.33 -0.88
C PRO A 117 3.56 17.27 -1.82
N VAL A 118 2.57 16.51 -1.35
CA VAL A 118 1.88 15.51 -2.17
C VAL A 118 0.38 15.75 -2.11
N HIS A 119 -0.28 15.76 -3.27
CA HIS A 119 -1.70 15.99 -3.42
C HIS A 119 -2.36 14.82 -4.15
N VAL A 120 -3.60 14.50 -3.79
CA VAL A 120 -4.42 13.50 -4.50
C VAL A 120 -5.53 14.24 -5.25
N ALA A 121 -5.67 13.95 -6.55
CA ALA A 121 -6.69 14.55 -7.42
C ALA A 121 -8.11 14.01 -7.19
#